data_AF-A0A397J6H7-F1
#
_entry.id   AF-A0A397J6H7-F1
#
_cell.length_a   1.000
_cell.length_b   1.000
_cell.length_c   1.000
_cell.angle_alpha   90.00
_cell.angle_beta   90.00
_cell.angle_gamma   90.00
#
_symmetry.space_group_name_H-M   'P 1'
#
loop_
_entity.id
_entity.type
_entity.pdbx_description
1 polymer ?
#
loop_
_entity_poly.entity_id
_entity_poly.type
_entity_poly.pdbx_seq_one_letter_code
_entity_poly.pdbx_strand_id
1 'polypeptide(L)'
;MTFLAHNAKRQSLASADRKGKGKQGKRPDVMFMEKHREKLYELMFVECSRLICTERKKNDDKVKLWREMNDGMYWVHKSCRPSKNEFGVLGMQIAGDMLHLNILIKDSDDIHRLFHLRSVKIPVRPSNDEGVTQFVETLLLLRNITIVNISLLFHSSESRLARLKRQSSTISSDIDDN
;
A
#
# COMPACT_ATOMS: atom_id res chain seq x y z
N MET A 1 10.21 -1.85 15.40
CA MET A 1 9.46 -1.43 14.20
C MET A 1 10.06 -0.11 13.75
N THR A 2 10.83 -0.09 12.67
CA THR A 2 11.50 1.13 12.19
C THR A 2 10.61 1.78 11.15
N PHE A 3 9.92 2.85 11.53
CA PHE A 3 9.05 3.61 10.62
C PHE A 3 9.88 4.34 9.56
N LEU A 4 9.74 3.96 8.29
CA LEU A 4 10.31 4.71 7.16
C LEU A 4 9.18 5.40 6.39
N ALA A 5 8.69 6.52 6.93
CA ALA A 5 7.97 7.50 6.11
C ALA A 5 9.01 8.25 5.27
N HIS A 6 9.07 7.96 3.97
CA HIS A 6 10.06 8.60 3.09
C HIS A 6 9.40 9.80 2.40
N ASN A 7 10.01 10.97 2.52
CA ASN A 7 9.61 12.16 1.76
C ASN A 7 9.62 11.88 0.26
N ALA A 8 8.76 12.62 -0.47
CA ALA A 8 8.45 12.58 -1.90
C ALA A 8 9.61 12.36 -2.89
N LYS A 9 10.90 12.35 -2.50
CA LYS A 9 12.07 12.23 -3.39
C LYS A 9 12.31 10.83 -3.98
N ARG A 10 11.66 9.78 -3.48
CA ARG A 10 11.86 8.40 -3.95
C ARG A 10 10.81 8.00 -4.97
N GLN A 11 11.23 7.38 -6.08
CA GLN A 11 10.33 6.78 -7.06
C GLN A 11 9.78 5.46 -6.54
N SER A 12 8.53 5.14 -6.91
CA SER A 12 7.92 3.85 -6.63
C SER A 12 8.68 2.73 -7.37
N LEU A 13 9.23 1.81 -6.59
CA LEU A 13 9.79 0.53 -7.03
C LEU A 13 8.69 -0.34 -7.65
N ALA A 14 7.49 -0.35 -7.06
CA ALA A 14 6.38 -1.12 -7.58
C ALA A 14 5.95 -0.63 -8.98
N SER A 15 5.91 0.68 -9.18
CA SER A 15 5.63 1.29 -10.47
C SER A 15 6.77 1.05 -11.47
N ALA A 16 8.02 1.17 -11.03
CA ALA A 16 9.19 0.88 -11.88
C ALA A 16 9.21 -0.57 -12.37
N ASP A 17 8.97 -1.54 -11.46
CA ASP A 17 8.96 -2.98 -11.78
C ASP A 17 7.97 -3.32 -12.89
N ARG A 18 6.74 -2.78 -12.85
CA ARG A 18 5.75 -3.04 -13.90
C ARG A 18 6.03 -2.31 -15.21
N LYS A 19 6.62 -1.11 -15.16
CA LYS A 19 7.03 -0.40 -16.39
C LYS A 19 8.18 -1.13 -17.12
N GLY A 20 8.94 -1.95 -16.41
CA GLY A 20 10.03 -2.75 -16.95
C GLY A 20 11.42 -2.16 -16.71
N LYS A 21 12.45 -2.96 -17.02
CA LYS A 21 13.86 -2.64 -16.73
C LYS A 21 14.27 -1.28 -17.33
N GLY A 22 14.98 -0.48 -16.53
CA GLY A 22 15.50 0.83 -16.93
C GLY A 22 14.45 1.96 -16.98
N LYS A 23 13.18 1.68 -16.68
CA LYS A 23 12.13 2.71 -16.61
C LYS A 23 12.01 3.27 -15.20
N GLN A 24 11.88 4.59 -15.12
CA GLN A 24 11.65 5.30 -13.87
C GLN A 24 10.22 5.07 -13.35
N GLY A 25 10.13 4.76 -12.06
CA GLY A 25 8.86 4.61 -11.37
C GLY A 25 8.10 5.94 -11.31
N LYS A 26 6.79 5.85 -11.13
CA LYS A 26 6.00 7.05 -10.81
C LYS A 26 6.38 7.57 -9.42
N ARG A 27 5.94 8.79 -9.13
CA ARG A 27 6.28 9.53 -7.93
C ARG A 27 5.00 10.03 -7.26
N PRO A 28 4.47 9.27 -6.30
CA PRO A 28 3.42 9.75 -5.41
C PRO A 28 3.92 10.92 -4.56
N ASP A 29 2.99 11.71 -4.02
CA ASP A 29 3.35 12.84 -3.15
C ASP A 29 3.91 12.34 -1.81
N VAL A 30 3.29 11.31 -1.23
CA VAL A 30 3.81 10.58 -0.07
C VAL A 30 3.63 9.08 -0.28
N MET A 31 4.57 8.31 0.25
CA MET A 31 4.51 6.85 0.24
C MET A 31 4.98 6.30 1.58
N PHE A 32 4.23 5.35 2.11
CA PHE A 32 4.65 4.58 3.28
C PHE A 32 5.21 3.25 2.82
N MET A 33 6.41 2.94 3.32
CA MET A 33 7.12 1.73 2.96
C MET A 33 7.61 0.98 4.19
N GLU A 34 7.53 -0.33 4.15
CA GLU A 34 8.06 -1.21 5.19
C GLU A 34 9.20 -2.06 4.62
N LYS A 35 10.34 -2.08 5.32
CA LYS A 35 11.47 -2.94 4.95
C LYS A 35 11.37 -4.25 5.72
N HIS A 36 11.35 -5.37 4.99
CA HIS A 36 11.38 -6.70 5.57
C HIS A 36 12.31 -7.61 4.78
N ARG A 37 13.28 -8.23 5.47
CA ARG A 37 14.27 -9.17 4.88
C ARG A 37 14.87 -8.66 3.57
N GLU A 38 15.41 -7.44 3.65
CA GLU A 38 16.08 -6.71 2.55
C GLU A 38 15.16 -6.21 1.44
N LYS A 39 13.88 -6.58 1.43
CA LYS A 39 12.90 -6.07 0.48
C LYS A 39 12.13 -4.89 1.05
N LEU A 40 11.88 -3.89 0.20
CA LEU A 40 11.03 -2.75 0.51
C LEU A 40 9.64 -2.97 -0.09
N TYR A 41 8.61 -2.83 0.73
CA TYR A 41 7.22 -2.98 0.35
C TYR A 41 6.52 -1.63 0.44
N GLU A 42 5.77 -1.26 -0.59
CA GLU A 42 5.02 -0.01 -0.67
C GLU A 42 3.58 -0.29 -0.25
N LEU A 43 3.19 0.14 0.94
CA LEU A 43 1.93 -0.27 1.58
C LEU A 43 0.86 0.82 1.58
N MET A 44 1.26 2.09 1.43
CA MET A 44 0.35 3.22 1.30
C MET A 44 0.87 4.25 0.30
N PHE A 45 -0.05 4.82 -0.46
CA PHE A 45 0.20 5.93 -1.37
C PHE A 45 -0.68 7.12 -1.00
N VAL A 46 -0.14 8.33 -1.15
CA VAL A 46 -0.88 9.57 -0.93
C VAL A 46 -0.73 10.48 -2.14
N GLU A 47 -1.85 11.01 -2.59
CA GLU A 47 -1.92 12.08 -3.60
C GLU A 47 -2.62 13.28 -2.99
N CYS A 48 -1.96 14.44 -3.06
CA CYS A 48 -2.41 15.67 -2.43
C CYS A 48 -2.63 16.76 -3.47
N SER A 49 -3.82 17.34 -3.46
CA SER A 49 -4.08 18.60 -4.13
C SER A 49 -3.87 19.79 -3.19
N ARG A 50 -3.95 21.00 -3.74
CA ARG A 50 -3.98 22.23 -2.93
C ARG A 50 -5.33 22.35 -2.24
N LEU A 51 -5.38 23.09 -1.11
CA LEU A 51 -6.62 23.43 -0.40
C LEU A 51 -7.70 24.03 -1.33
N ILE A 52 -7.27 24.80 -2.33
CA ILE A 52 -8.10 25.25 -3.44
C ILE A 52 -7.69 24.46 -4.68
N CYS A 53 -8.56 23.58 -5.16
CA CYS A 53 -8.31 22.79 -6.35
C CYS A 53 -9.59 22.61 -7.19
N THR A 54 -9.41 22.45 -8.50
CA THR A 54 -10.52 22.18 -9.43
C THR A 54 -11.00 20.74 -9.29
N GLU A 55 -12.27 20.47 -9.64
CA GLU A 55 -12.81 19.11 -9.70
C GLU A 55 -12.01 18.20 -10.64
N ARG A 56 -11.50 18.76 -11.75
CA ARG A 56 -10.59 18.05 -12.65
C ARG A 56 -9.36 17.53 -11.92
N LYS A 57 -8.69 18.39 -11.13
CA LYS A 57 -7.51 17.98 -10.34
C LYS A 57 -7.85 16.89 -9.33
N LYS A 58 -9.01 16.96 -8.65
CA LYS A 58 -9.46 15.91 -7.74
C LYS A 58 -9.64 14.57 -8.46
N ASN A 59 -10.23 14.56 -9.65
CA ASN A 59 -10.43 13.34 -10.43
C ASN A 59 -9.09 12.79 -10.96
N ASP A 60 -8.20 13.64 -11.46
CA ASP A 60 -6.88 13.25 -11.94
C ASP A 60 -6.05 12.59 -10.81
N ASP A 61 -6.10 13.16 -9.60
CA ASP A 61 -5.39 12.62 -8.44
C ASP A 61 -5.98 11.31 -7.95
N LYS A 62 -7.31 11.14 -8.01
CA LYS A 62 -7.97 9.86 -7.70
C LYS A 62 -7.53 8.75 -8.67
N VAL A 63 -7.45 9.05 -9.96
CA VAL A 63 -6.99 8.11 -10.99
C VAL A 63 -5.50 7.78 -10.80
N LYS A 64 -4.68 8.78 -10.47
CA LYS A 64 -3.26 8.60 -10.17
C LYS A 64 -3.09 7.66 -8.97
N LEU A 65 -3.78 7.96 -7.86
CA LEU A 65 -3.75 7.16 -6.63
C LEU A 65 -4.16 5.71 -6.89
N TRP A 66 -5.27 5.48 -7.60
CA TRP A 66 -5.73 4.12 -7.93
C TRP A 66 -4.68 3.33 -8.71
N ARG A 67 -3.97 3.97 -9.66
CA ARG A 67 -2.88 3.31 -10.38
C ARG A 67 -1.76 2.92 -9.43
N GLU A 68 -1.27 3.83 -8.58
CA GLU A 68 -0.21 3.51 -7.60
C GLU A 68 -0.61 2.38 -6.64
N MET A 69 -1.87 2.34 -6.19
CA MET A 69 -2.35 1.26 -5.32
C MET A 69 -2.33 -0.10 -6.03
N ASN A 70 -2.78 -0.16 -7.29
CA ASN A 70 -2.67 -1.38 -8.10
C ASN A 70 -1.20 -1.78 -8.28
N ASP A 71 -0.36 -0.77 -8.44
CA ASP A 71 1.06 -0.96 -8.61
C ASP A 71 1.68 -1.65 -7.40
N GLY A 72 1.43 -1.11 -6.20
CA GLY A 72 1.84 -1.67 -4.92
C GLY A 72 1.25 -3.05 -4.64
N MET A 73 -0.03 -3.27 -4.94
CA MET A 73 -0.70 -4.56 -4.73
C MET A 73 -0.03 -5.68 -5.54
N TYR A 74 0.23 -5.41 -6.82
CA TYR A 74 0.98 -6.34 -7.67
C TYR A 74 2.37 -6.64 -7.10
N TRP A 75 3.10 -5.61 -6.65
CA TRP A 75 4.43 -5.76 -6.09
C TRP A 75 4.45 -6.63 -4.83
N VAL A 76 3.50 -6.42 -3.91
CA VAL A 76 3.36 -7.23 -2.68
C VAL A 76 3.05 -8.69 -3.03
N HIS A 77 2.08 -8.96 -3.89
CA HIS A 77 1.72 -10.34 -4.26
C HIS A 77 2.81 -11.06 -5.06
N LYS A 78 3.56 -10.38 -5.92
CA LYS A 78 4.74 -10.96 -6.58
C LYS A 78 5.76 -11.46 -5.54
N SER A 79 5.86 -10.74 -4.41
CA SER A 79 6.93 -10.87 -3.42
C SER A 79 6.64 -11.83 -2.27
N CYS A 80 5.50 -11.72 -1.59
CA CYS A 80 5.17 -12.56 -0.42
C CYS A 80 3.82 -13.27 -0.52
N ARG A 81 2.92 -12.85 -1.44
CA ARG A 81 1.57 -13.44 -1.62
C ARG A 81 0.77 -13.51 -0.31
N PRO A 82 0.41 -12.37 0.29
CA PRO A 82 -0.44 -12.38 1.47
C PRO A 82 -1.81 -12.97 1.16
N SER A 83 -2.50 -13.42 2.21
CA SER A 83 -3.85 -13.97 2.13
C SER A 83 -4.78 -13.01 1.38
N LYS A 84 -5.54 -13.57 0.44
CA LYS A 84 -6.62 -12.87 -0.27
C LYS A 84 -7.68 -12.42 0.74
N ASN A 85 -8.41 -11.36 0.44
CA ASN A 85 -9.44 -10.75 1.30
C ASN A 85 -8.96 -10.17 2.64
N GLU A 86 -7.72 -10.40 3.08
CA GLU A 86 -7.21 -9.93 4.38
C GLU A 86 -6.28 -8.73 4.25
N PHE A 87 -5.34 -8.79 3.30
CA PHE A 87 -4.36 -7.72 3.08
C PHE A 87 -4.86 -6.69 2.06
N GLY A 88 -4.62 -5.41 2.34
CA GLY A 88 -4.96 -4.33 1.42
C GLY A 88 -3.88 -3.25 1.30
N VAL A 89 -3.75 -2.64 0.14
CA VAL A 89 -2.91 -1.45 -0.05
C VAL A 89 -3.73 -0.20 0.26
N LEU A 90 -3.22 0.67 1.14
CA LEU A 90 -3.90 1.89 1.53
C LEU A 90 -3.68 3.01 0.51
N GLY A 91 -4.72 3.83 0.33
CA GLY A 91 -4.69 4.98 -0.56
C GLY A 91 -5.35 6.16 0.11
N MET A 92 -4.63 7.27 0.23
CA MET A 92 -5.14 8.50 0.78
C MET A 92 -5.13 9.59 -0.27
N GLN A 93 -6.25 10.27 -0.43
CA GLN A 93 -6.34 11.47 -1.25
C GLN A 93 -6.64 12.67 -0.37
N ILE A 94 -5.84 13.72 -0.48
CA ILE A 94 -6.19 15.04 0.05
C ILE A 94 -6.69 15.88 -1.12
N ALA A 95 -7.98 16.22 -1.10
CA ALA A 95 -8.69 16.89 -2.18
C ALA A 95 -9.35 18.18 -1.66
N GLY A 96 -8.63 19.29 -1.71
CA GLY A 96 -9.07 20.53 -1.08
C GLY A 96 -8.96 20.42 0.45
N ASP A 97 -10.06 20.61 1.16
CA ASP A 97 -10.16 20.43 2.62
C ASP A 97 -10.67 19.04 3.02
N MET A 98 -10.77 18.09 2.09
CA MET A 98 -11.23 16.71 2.36
C MET A 98 -10.10 15.70 2.29
N LEU A 99 -10.07 14.78 3.26
CA LEU A 99 -9.27 13.56 3.25
C LEU A 99 -10.17 12.37 2.89
N HIS A 100 -9.83 11.66 1.82
CA HIS A 100 -10.48 10.42 1.42
C HIS A 100 -9.53 9.24 1.65
N LEU A 101 -9.93 8.34 2.55
CA LEU A 101 -9.22 7.11 2.86
C LEU A 101 -9.84 5.94 2.11
N ASN A 102 -9.02 5.19 1.40
CA ASN A 102 -9.41 4.05 0.59
C ASN A 102 -8.47 2.86 0.85
N ILE A 103 -8.96 1.65 0.57
CA ILE A 103 -8.16 0.43 0.60
C ILE A 103 -8.42 -0.39 -0.66
N LEU A 104 -7.36 -0.89 -1.28
CA LEU A 104 -7.44 -1.82 -2.40
C LEU A 104 -7.16 -3.23 -1.86
N ILE A 105 -8.11 -4.15 -2.02
CA ILE A 105 -7.98 -5.54 -1.57
C ILE A 105 -8.03 -6.45 -2.78
N LYS A 106 -7.20 -7.49 -2.79
CA LYS A 106 -7.29 -8.57 -3.77
C LYS A 106 -8.24 -9.65 -3.25
N ASP A 107 -9.33 -9.88 -3.96
CA ASP A 107 -10.35 -10.83 -3.54
C ASP A 107 -10.01 -12.29 -3.84
N SER A 108 -10.92 -13.20 -3.50
CA SER A 108 -10.81 -14.64 -3.79
C SER A 108 -10.63 -14.93 -5.29
N ASP A 109 -11.26 -14.13 -6.14
CA ASP A 109 -11.32 -14.27 -7.60
C ASP A 109 -10.11 -13.59 -8.29
N ASP A 110 -9.11 -13.18 -7.51
CA ASP A 110 -7.93 -12.45 -7.97
C ASP A 110 -8.23 -11.05 -8.55
N ILE A 111 -9.41 -10.49 -8.28
CA ILE A 111 -9.85 -9.16 -8.70
C ILE A 111 -9.45 -8.14 -7.63
N HIS A 112 -8.87 -7.02 -8.07
CA HIS A 112 -8.58 -5.89 -7.21
C HIS A 112 -9.84 -5.05 -6.98
N ARG A 113 -10.32 -4.98 -5.74
CA ARG A 113 -11.49 -4.19 -5.35
C ARG A 113 -11.08 -2.98 -4.52
N LEU A 114 -11.48 -1.80 -4.98
CA LEU A 114 -11.26 -0.55 -4.26
C LEU A 114 -12.45 -0.27 -3.35
N PHE A 115 -12.19 -0.17 -2.05
CA PHE A 115 -13.18 0.21 -1.05
C PHE A 115 -12.90 1.62 -0.54
N HIS A 116 -13.96 2.42 -0.49
CA HIS A 116 -13.94 3.70 0.19
C HIS A 116 -14.19 3.47 1.68
N LEU A 117 -13.23 3.84 2.53
CA LEU A 117 -13.34 3.61 3.97
C LEU A 117 -13.96 4.82 4.67
N ARG A 118 -13.46 6.02 4.38
CA ARG A 118 -13.92 7.25 5.05
C ARG A 118 -13.59 8.49 4.23
N SER A 119 -14.48 9.47 4.30
CA SER A 119 -14.23 10.84 3.86
C SER A 119 -14.42 11.76 5.06
N VAL A 120 -13.44 12.62 5.32
CA VAL A 120 -13.51 13.54 6.45
C VAL A 120 -12.91 14.89 6.09
N LYS A 121 -13.46 15.95 6.64
CA LYS A 121 -12.91 17.29 6.49
C LYS A 121 -11.66 17.44 7.35
N ILE A 122 -10.61 18.03 6.79
CA ILE A 122 -9.38 18.36 7.48
C ILE A 122 -9.63 19.64 8.30
N PRO A 123 -9.44 19.62 9.62
CA PRO A 123 -9.58 20.82 10.45
C PRO A 123 -8.39 21.75 10.23
N VAL A 124 -8.50 22.62 9.21
CA VAL A 124 -7.47 23.63 8.87
C VAL A 124 -7.42 24.80 9.85
N ARG A 125 -8.45 24.96 10.67
CA ARG A 125 -8.53 25.96 11.75
C ARG A 125 -8.87 25.24 13.04
N PRO A 126 -8.38 25.70 14.20
CA PRO A 126 -8.80 25.17 15.49
C PRO A 126 -10.32 25.30 15.62
N SER A 127 -10.97 24.19 15.92
CA SER A 127 -12.38 24.14 16.33
C SER A 127 -12.52 23.04 17.38
N ASN A 128 -13.52 23.18 18.27
CA ASN A 128 -13.88 22.13 19.22
C ASN A 128 -15.04 21.27 18.67
N ASP A 129 -15.25 21.31 17.36
CA ASP A 129 -16.39 20.66 16.72
C ASP A 129 -16.09 19.18 16.46
N GLU A 130 -17.17 18.41 16.33
CA GLU A 130 -17.20 16.98 15.96
C GLU A 130 -16.27 16.62 14.79
N GLY A 131 -16.01 17.57 13.87
CA GLY A 131 -15.10 17.39 12.75
C GLY A 131 -13.65 17.05 13.17
N VAL A 132 -13.16 17.56 14.30
CA VAL A 132 -11.82 17.21 14.81
C VAL A 132 -11.80 15.76 15.28
N THR A 133 -12.82 15.32 16.02
CA THR A 133 -12.96 13.93 16.49
C THR A 133 -12.99 12.98 15.30
N GLN A 134 -13.82 13.26 14.29
CA GLN A 134 -13.91 12.43 13.09
C GLN A 134 -12.58 12.35 12.32
N PHE A 135 -11.84 13.46 12.27
CA PHE A 135 -10.53 13.49 11.63
C PHE A 135 -9.53 12.61 12.40
N VAL A 136 -9.47 12.73 13.72
CA VAL A 136 -8.60 11.90 14.59
C VAL A 136 -8.94 10.42 14.46
N GLU A 137 -10.22 10.05 14.51
CA GLU A 137 -10.66 8.67 14.30
C GLU A 137 -10.23 8.13 12.93
N THR A 138 -10.26 8.95 11.89
CA THR A 138 -9.80 8.56 10.55
C THR A 138 -8.30 8.25 10.54
N LEU A 139 -7.49 9.02 11.28
CA LEU A 139 -6.06 8.76 11.44
C LEU A 139 -5.80 7.50 12.29
N LEU A 140 -6.62 7.24 13.31
CA LEU A 140 -6.54 6.01 14.10
C LEU A 140 -6.90 4.78 13.27
N LEU A 141 -7.94 4.87 12.42
CA LEU A 141 -8.29 3.81 11.48
C LEU A 141 -7.12 3.51 10.52
N LEU A 142 -6.52 4.56 9.95
CA LEU A 142 -5.33 4.43 9.11
C LEU A 142 -4.18 3.70 9.84
N ARG A 143 -3.89 4.11 11.07
CA ARG A 143 -2.84 3.49 11.91
C ARG A 143 -3.13 2.01 12.13
N ASN A 144 -4.36 1.67 12.52
CA ASN A 144 -4.75 0.30 12.84
C ASN A 144 -4.63 -0.62 11.62
N ILE A 145 -5.15 -0.19 10.47
CA ILE A 145 -5.02 -0.96 9.22
C ILE A 145 -3.56 -1.13 8.83
N THR A 146 -2.74 -0.08 8.98
CA THR A 146 -1.30 -0.15 8.66
C THR A 146 -0.59 -1.21 9.53
N ILE A 147 -0.87 -1.26 10.83
CA ILE A 147 -0.30 -2.26 11.76
C ILE A 147 -0.72 -3.68 11.36
N VAL A 148 -2.01 -3.88 11.07
CA VAL A 148 -2.53 -5.18 10.63
C VAL A 148 -1.87 -5.61 9.31
N ASN A 149 -1.80 -4.72 8.32
CA ASN A 149 -1.16 -4.99 7.04
C ASN A 149 0.31 -5.39 7.16
N ILE A 150 1.08 -4.72 8.02
CA ILE A 150 2.49 -5.06 8.25
C ILE A 150 2.59 -6.45 8.89
N SER A 151 1.72 -6.76 9.84
CA SER A 151 1.70 -8.07 10.50
C SER A 151 1.40 -9.19 9.49
N LEU A 152 0.34 -9.01 8.67
CA LEU A 152 -0.02 -9.94 7.60
C LEU A 152 1.11 -10.11 6.58
N LEU A 153 1.78 -9.02 6.20
CA LEU A 153 2.92 -9.03 5.30
C LEU A 153 4.06 -9.91 5.82
N PHE A 154 4.40 -9.76 7.11
CA PHE A 154 5.51 -10.48 7.73
C PHE A 154 5.19 -11.97 7.89
N HIS A 155 3.99 -12.31 8.33
CA HIS A 155 3.55 -13.71 8.44
C HIS A 155 3.53 -14.42 7.08
N SER A 156 3.07 -13.73 6.03
CA SER A 156 3.01 -14.29 4.67
C SER A 156 4.41 -14.52 4.08
N SER A 157 5.36 -13.64 4.39
CA SER A 157 6.78 -13.81 4.02
C SER A 157 7.39 -15.05 4.68
N GLU A 158 7.06 -15.30 5.95
CA GLU A 158 7.54 -16.47 6.72
C GLU A 158 7.01 -17.79 6.17
N SER A 159 5.70 -17.88 5.97
CA SER A 159 5.07 -19.10 5.45
C SER A 159 5.60 -19.46 4.06
N ARG A 160 5.80 -18.46 3.19
CA ARG A 160 6.38 -18.66 1.85
C ARG A 160 7.80 -19.21 1.93
N LEU A 161 8.64 -18.70 2.83
CA LEU A 161 10.02 -19.17 2.98
C LEU A 161 10.07 -20.60 3.52
N ALA A 162 9.27 -20.93 4.53
CA ALA A 162 9.18 -22.27 5.07
C ALA A 162 8.82 -23.30 3.98
N ARG A 163 7.88 -22.93 3.10
CA ARG A 163 7.52 -23.75 1.94
C ARG A 163 8.67 -23.92 0.93
N LEU A 164 9.39 -22.84 0.60
CA LEU A 164 10.53 -22.90 -0.32
C LEU A 164 11.68 -23.77 0.23
N LYS A 165 11.95 -23.70 1.54
CA LYS A 165 12.94 -24.56 2.19
C LYS A 165 12.56 -26.04 2.12
N ARG A 166 11.29 -26.38 2.41
CA ARG A 166 10.77 -27.75 2.29
C ARG A 166 10.90 -28.29 0.86
N GLN A 167 10.56 -27.48 -0.14
CA GLN A 167 10.68 -27.90 -1.55
C GLN A 167 12.14 -28.10 -1.98
N SER A 168 13.07 -27.29 -1.47
CA SER A 168 14.49 -27.44 -1.80
C SER A 168 15.10 -28.70 -1.15
N SER A 169 14.60 -29.13 0.01
CA SER A 169 15.06 -30.38 0.66
C SER A 169 14.53 -31.66 0.00
N THR A 170 13.49 -31.59 -0.84
CA THR A 170 12.91 -32.77 -1.52
C THR A 170 13.56 -33.03 -2.89
N ILE A 171 14.55 -32.24 -3.32
CA ILE A 171 15.26 -32.39 -4.61
C ILE A 171 16.65 -33.05 -4.40
N SER A 172 16.84 -33.77 -3.30
CA SER A 172 18.11 -34.42 -2.94
C SER A 172 17.89 -35.92 -2.69
N SER A 173 17.73 -36.69 -3.77
CA SER A 173 17.83 -38.17 -3.88
C SER A 173 17.39 -38.55 -5.30
N ASP A 174 18.10 -39.27 -6.17
CA ASP A 174 19.33 -40.04 -6.08
C ASP A 174 19.99 -40.00 -7.48
N ILE A 175 21.31 -39.84 -7.57
CA ILE A 175 22.06 -40.27 -8.75
C ILE A 175 22.38 -41.73 -8.44
N ASP A 176 21.61 -42.64 -9.01
CA ASP A 176 21.95 -44.06 -9.04
C ASP A 176 23.25 -44.23 -9.84
N ASP A 177 24.34 -44.53 -9.14
CA ASP A 177 25.52 -45.16 -9.72
C ASP A 177 25.16 -46.62 -10.02
N ASN A 178 25.02 -46.96 -11.30
CA ASN A 178 25.22 -48.32 -11.82
C ASN A 178 25.57 -48.29 -13.31
#